data_AF-A0A924P800-F1
#
_entry.id   AF-A0A924P800-F1
#
_cell.length_a   1.000
_cell.length_b   1.000
_cell.length_c   1.000
_cell.angle_alpha   90.00
_cell.angle_beta   90.00
_cell.angle_gamma   90.00
#
_symmetry.space_group_name_H-M   'P 1'
#
loop_
_entity.id
_entity.type
_entity.pdbx_description
1 polymer ?
#
loop_
_entity_poly.entity_id
_entity_poly.type
_entity_poly.pdbx_seq_one_letter_code
_entity_poly.pdbx_strand_id
1 'polypeptide(L)'
;MAHYISPPRKTKLVFSTVFITWWLVWSVLHIVVLQDFGVSYLRAINDAIISNVLLAATCLVVINNMRYYLPKQEKYWYVLVISIALSSLWLLLMRVSLWALYKNDQAYMHSLSQSSNIRYAIAFLLTGCCTVLSLLWYTQKDQQADSQRKMNMERLAREAELNKLRQQLQPHFL
;
A
#
# COMPACT_ATOMS: atom_id res chain seq x y z
N MET A 1 -22.72 13.34 -17.31
CA MET A 1 -21.64 13.62 -16.35
C MET A 1 -21.67 12.54 -15.28
N ALA A 2 -20.71 11.62 -15.27
CA ALA A 2 -20.69 10.48 -14.35
C ALA A 2 -20.30 10.95 -12.94
N HIS A 3 -21.20 10.75 -11.99
CA HIS A 3 -20.99 11.05 -10.57
C HIS A 3 -19.99 10.01 -10.04
N TYR A 4 -18.70 10.37 -10.03
CA TYR A 4 -17.68 9.61 -9.31
C TYR A 4 -18.01 9.76 -7.83
N ILE A 5 -18.64 8.75 -7.23
CA ILE A 5 -18.88 8.71 -5.78
C ILE A 5 -17.50 8.53 -5.14
N SER A 6 -16.81 9.66 -4.94
CA SER A 6 -15.66 9.72 -4.07
C SER A 6 -16.12 9.21 -2.70
N PRO A 7 -15.38 8.31 -2.03
CA PRO A 7 -15.76 7.85 -0.70
C PRO A 7 -15.93 9.10 0.19
N PRO A 8 -16.99 9.17 1.01
CA PRO A 8 -17.33 10.39 1.73
C PRO A 8 -16.12 10.89 2.51
N ARG A 9 -15.92 12.22 2.54
CA ARG A 9 -14.75 12.88 3.17
C ARG A 9 -14.45 12.36 4.58
N LYS A 10 -15.49 11.93 5.31
CA LYS A 10 -15.39 11.28 6.63
C LYS A 10 -14.64 9.94 6.62
N THR A 11 -14.88 9.07 5.63
CA THR A 11 -14.22 7.76 5.49
C THR A 11 -12.71 7.89 5.28
N LYS A 12 -12.25 8.86 4.48
CA LYS A 12 -10.82 9.12 4.29
C LYS A 12 -10.14 9.61 5.58
N LEU A 13 -10.83 10.42 6.37
CA LEU A 13 -10.31 10.95 7.63
C LEU A 13 -10.19 9.85 8.70
N VAL A 14 -11.17 8.96 8.80
CA VAL A 14 -11.14 7.81 9.73
C VAL A 14 -10.03 6.83 9.35
N PHE A 15 -9.87 6.50 8.07
CA PHE A 15 -8.75 5.65 7.63
C PHE A 15 -7.39 6.27 7.91
N SER A 16 -7.23 7.58 7.67
CA SER A 16 -5.98 8.27 7.93
C SER A 16 -5.64 8.29 9.42
N THR A 17 -6.63 8.49 10.29
CA THR A 17 -6.41 8.49 11.75
C THR A 17 -6.02 7.10 12.25
N VAL A 18 -6.74 6.05 11.87
CA VAL A 18 -6.38 4.65 12.24
C VAL A 18 -4.96 4.29 11.77
N PHE A 19 -4.59 4.71 10.55
CA PHE A 19 -3.25 4.48 10.02
C PHE A 19 -2.17 5.21 10.86
N ILE A 20 -2.39 6.48 11.21
CA ILE A 20 -1.47 7.25 12.06
C ILE A 20 -1.35 6.61 13.45
N THR A 21 -2.48 6.23 14.06
CA THR A 21 -2.46 5.60 15.39
C THR A 21 -1.71 4.27 15.36
N TRP A 22 -1.91 3.45 14.34
CA TRP A 22 -1.17 2.20 14.15
C TRP A 22 0.34 2.43 13.98
N TRP A 23 0.72 3.41 13.18
CA TRP A 23 2.13 3.81 12.99
C TRP A 23 2.79 4.32 14.26
N LEU A 24 2.05 5.07 15.09
CA LEU A 24 2.54 5.52 16.39
C LEU A 24 2.76 4.34 17.34
N VAL A 25 1.81 3.42 17.45
CA VAL A 25 1.94 2.20 18.26
C VAL A 25 3.17 1.39 17.81
N TRP A 26 3.35 1.22 16.50
CA TRP A 26 4.50 0.54 15.94
C TRP A 26 5.83 1.24 16.27
N SER A 27 5.86 2.56 16.21
CA SER A 27 7.04 3.36 16.54
C SER A 27 7.43 3.23 18.00
N VAL A 28 6.45 3.28 18.91
CA VAL A 28 6.68 3.11 20.36
C VAL A 28 7.18 1.70 20.65
N LEU A 29 6.57 0.67 20.06
CA LEU A 29 7.01 -0.72 20.21
C LEU A 29 8.46 -0.89 19.76
N HIS A 30 8.83 -0.30 18.62
CA HIS A 30 10.19 -0.36 18.12
C HIS A 30 11.21 0.26 19.10
N ILE A 31 10.89 1.42 19.67
CA ILE A 31 11.75 2.08 20.68
C ILE A 31 11.93 1.20 21.91
N VAL A 32 10.83 0.63 22.45
CA VAL A 32 10.87 -0.25 23.64
C VAL A 32 11.74 -1.47 23.38
N VAL A 33 11.56 -2.14 22.24
CA VAL A 33 12.39 -3.29 21.86
C VAL A 33 13.87 -2.90 21.80
N LEU A 34 14.21 -1.75 21.23
CA LEU A 34 15.60 -1.30 21.18
C LEU A 34 16.20 -1.03 22.56
N GLN A 35 15.39 -0.54 23.50
CA GLN A 35 15.86 -0.34 24.88
C GLN A 35 16.18 -1.66 25.57
N ASP A 36 15.39 -2.72 25.34
CA ASP A 36 15.67 -4.06 25.86
C ASP A 36 16.98 -4.64 25.30
N PHE A 37 17.35 -4.27 24.07
CA PHE A 37 18.64 -4.61 23.47
C PHE A 37 19.82 -3.71 23.94
N GLY A 38 19.61 -2.87 24.96
CA GLY A 38 20.65 -2.03 25.57
C GLY A 38 21.02 -0.78 24.77
N VAL A 39 20.18 -0.35 23.82
CA VAL A 39 20.42 0.86 23.03
C VAL A 39 20.01 2.11 23.82
N SER A 40 20.88 3.14 23.82
CA SER A 40 20.57 4.43 24.42
C SER A 40 19.29 5.06 23.84
N TYR A 41 18.48 5.68 24.70
CA TYR A 41 17.17 6.25 24.34
C TYR A 41 17.21 7.19 23.11
N LEU A 42 18.19 8.10 23.05
CA LEU A 42 18.34 9.04 21.94
C LEU A 42 18.62 8.32 20.61
N ARG A 43 19.39 7.23 20.66
CA ARG A 43 19.70 6.43 19.46
C ARG A 43 18.54 5.56 19.05
N ALA A 44 17.78 5.03 20.01
CA ALA A 44 16.57 4.27 19.75
C ALA A 44 15.52 5.11 19.02
N ILE A 45 15.34 6.38 19.41
CA ILE A 45 14.44 7.32 18.70
C ILE A 45 14.92 7.57 17.27
N ASN A 46 16.20 7.88 17.07
CA ASN A 46 16.72 8.14 15.72
C ASN A 46 16.61 6.92 14.81
N ASP A 47 16.93 5.73 15.32
CA ASP A 47 16.75 4.46 14.59
C ASP A 47 15.28 4.24 14.24
N ALA A 48 14.37 4.42 15.21
CA ALA A 48 12.95 4.25 14.99
C ALA A 48 12.43 5.20 13.91
N ILE A 49 12.82 6.47 13.91
CA ILE A 49 12.44 7.45 12.88
C ILE A 49 12.95 7.03 11.51
N ILE A 50 14.23 6.70 11.38
CA ILE A 50 14.84 6.31 10.09
C ILE A 50 14.16 5.05 9.54
N SER A 51 14.04 4.03 10.39
CA SER A 51 13.42 2.75 10.03
C SER A 51 11.97 2.93 9.59
N ASN A 52 11.20 3.75 10.32
CA ASN A 52 9.80 4.02 10.00
C ASN A 52 9.64 4.82 8.70
N VAL A 53 10.44 5.87 8.49
CA VAL A 53 10.39 6.67 7.26
C VAL A 53 10.71 5.81 6.03
N LEU A 54 11.75 4.97 6.12
CA LEU A 54 12.09 4.05 5.04
C LEU A 54 10.98 3.03 4.79
N LEU A 55 10.32 2.52 5.84
CA LEU A 55 9.24 1.55 5.70
C LEU A 55 7.98 2.20 5.10
N ALA A 56 7.73 3.48 5.42
CA ALA A 56 6.66 4.24 4.80
C ALA A 56 6.95 4.47 3.31
N ALA A 57 8.21 4.73 2.95
CA ALA A 57 8.64 4.88 1.57
C ALA A 57 8.42 3.60 0.76
N THR A 58 8.74 2.41 1.29
CA THR A 58 8.46 1.15 0.59
C THR A 58 6.97 0.92 0.39
N CYS A 59 6.15 1.17 1.42
CA CYS A 59 4.69 1.11 1.29
C CYS A 59 4.16 2.08 0.21
N LEU A 60 4.68 3.30 0.14
CA LEU A 60 4.31 4.26 -0.90
C LEU A 60 4.69 3.77 -2.30
N VAL A 61 5.87 3.16 -2.45
CA VAL A 61 6.30 2.55 -3.73
C VAL A 61 5.32 1.45 -4.15
N VAL A 62 4.89 0.58 -3.24
CA VAL A 62 3.88 -0.46 -3.52
C VAL A 62 2.56 0.14 -3.99
N ILE A 63 2.02 1.10 -3.22
CA ILE A 63 0.74 1.74 -3.54
C ILE A 63 0.81 2.45 -4.91
N ASN A 64 1.94 3.09 -5.20
CA ASN A 64 2.18 3.75 -6.47
C ASN A 64 2.29 2.74 -7.61
N ASN A 65 3.04 1.64 -7.42
CA ASN A 65 3.18 0.60 -8.41
C ASN A 65 1.82 -0.02 -8.78
N MET A 66 0.99 -0.35 -7.77
CA MET A 66 -0.35 -0.93 -7.98
C MET A 66 -1.34 0.04 -8.65
N ARG A 67 -1.08 1.34 -8.64
CA ARG A 67 -1.87 2.32 -9.38
C ARG A 67 -1.74 2.15 -10.90
N TYR A 68 -0.55 1.75 -11.36
CA TYR A 68 -0.22 1.64 -12.78
C TYR A 68 -0.24 0.19 -13.27
N TYR A 69 0.12 -0.75 -12.41
CA TYR A 69 0.20 -2.17 -12.73
C TYR A 69 -0.64 -3.00 -11.76
N LEU A 70 -1.81 -3.45 -12.23
CA LEU A 70 -2.61 -4.42 -11.50
C LEU A 70 -2.36 -5.81 -12.10
N PRO A 71 -1.70 -6.74 -11.38
CA PRO A 71 -1.45 -8.07 -11.92
C PRO A 71 -2.77 -8.81 -12.14
N LYS A 72 -3.04 -9.23 -13.38
CA LYS A 72 -4.24 -10.00 -13.75
C LYS A 72 -4.05 -11.51 -13.56
N GLN A 73 -2.82 -12.01 -13.76
CA GLN A 73 -2.43 -13.40 -13.59
C GLN A 73 -1.34 -13.51 -12.50
N GLU A 74 -1.24 -14.66 -11.82
CA GLU A 74 -0.20 -14.97 -10.82
C GLU A 74 -0.05 -13.96 -9.66
N LYS A 75 -1.17 -13.39 -9.20
CA LYS A 75 -1.23 -12.34 -8.17
C LYS A 75 -0.41 -12.66 -6.90
N TYR A 76 -0.47 -13.90 -6.42
CA TYR A 76 0.22 -14.30 -5.19
C TYR A 76 1.74 -14.32 -5.33
N TRP A 77 2.24 -14.79 -6.49
CA TRP A 77 3.68 -14.85 -6.74
C TRP A 77 4.27 -13.44 -6.86
N TYR A 78 3.55 -12.56 -7.57
CA TYR A 78 3.89 -11.15 -7.67
C TYR A 78 4.00 -10.48 -6.29
N VAL A 79 3.00 -10.69 -5.42
CA VAL A 79 2.99 -10.14 -4.05
C VAL A 79 4.19 -10.64 -3.25
N LEU A 80 4.48 -11.93 -3.32
CA LEU A 80 5.58 -12.52 -2.57
C LEU A 80 6.93 -11.96 -3.04
N VAL A 81 7.17 -11.92 -4.35
CA VAL A 81 8.42 -11.40 -4.93
C VAL A 81 8.61 -9.92 -4.60
N ILE A 82 7.58 -9.08 -4.76
CA ILE A 82 7.71 -7.65 -4.49
C ILE A 82 7.93 -7.37 -3.01
N SER A 83 7.29 -8.13 -2.12
CA SER A 83 7.48 -7.98 -0.69
C SER A 83 8.87 -8.44 -0.24
N ILE A 84 9.42 -9.53 -0.79
CA ILE A 84 10.81 -9.92 -0.54
C ILE A 84 11.77 -8.83 -1.06
N ALA A 85 11.58 -8.37 -2.29
CA ALA A 85 12.46 -7.37 -2.91
C ALA A 85 12.47 -6.05 -2.13
N LEU A 86 11.29 -5.50 -1.80
CA LEU A 86 11.19 -4.23 -1.09
C LEU A 86 11.63 -4.33 0.37
N SER A 87 11.34 -5.43 1.07
CA SER A 87 11.82 -5.62 2.44
C SER A 87 13.34 -5.81 2.51
N SER A 88 13.92 -6.48 1.52
CA SER A 88 15.38 -6.63 1.41
C SER A 88 16.03 -5.27 1.12
N LEU A 89 15.46 -4.50 0.19
CA LEU A 89 15.92 -3.15 -0.12
C LEU A 89 15.80 -2.24 1.11
N TRP A 90 14.68 -2.32 1.84
CA TRP A 90 14.48 -1.57 3.07
C TRP A 90 15.55 -1.87 4.12
N LEU A 91 15.84 -3.17 4.35
CA LEU A 91 16.85 -3.59 5.31
C LEU A 91 18.24 -3.08 4.93
N LEU A 92 18.59 -3.15 3.65
CA LEU A 92 19.87 -2.63 3.15
C LEU A 92 19.98 -1.12 3.34
N LEU A 93 18.96 -0.36 2.96
CA LEU A 93 18.94 1.09 3.12
C LEU A 93 19.03 1.48 4.60
N MET A 94 18.23 0.85 5.46
CA MET A 94 18.25 1.10 6.89
C MET A 94 19.63 0.79 7.49
N ARG A 95 20.22 -0.36 7.15
CA ARG A 95 21.54 -0.75 7.64
C ARG A 95 22.63 0.22 7.18
N VAL A 96 22.61 0.64 5.92
CA VAL A 96 23.58 1.61 5.39
C VAL A 96 23.41 2.98 6.07
N SER A 97 22.18 3.45 6.26
CA SER A 97 21.91 4.72 6.95
C SER A 97 22.40 4.69 8.40
N LEU A 98 22.11 3.62 9.15
CA LEU A 98 22.53 3.50 10.55
C LEU A 98 24.02 3.25 10.70
N TRP A 99 24.63 2.51 9.77
CA TRP A 99 26.09 2.34 9.73
C TRP A 99 26.79 3.68 9.49
N ALA A 100 26.31 4.51 8.55
CA ALA A 100 26.89 5.82 8.29
C ALA A 100 26.86 6.74 9.52
N LEU A 101 25.81 6.65 10.36
CA LEU A 101 25.64 7.48 11.55
C LEU A 101 26.39 6.94 12.78
N TYR A 102 26.45 5.62 12.96
CA TYR A 102 26.86 4.99 14.22
C TYR A 102 28.00 3.98 14.08
N LYS A 103 28.75 3.96 12.96
CA LYS A 103 29.89 3.04 12.74
C LYS A 103 30.94 3.00 13.86
N ASN A 104 31.10 4.11 14.59
CA ASN A 104 32.10 4.22 15.67
C ASN A 104 31.62 3.57 16.98
N ASP A 105 30.35 3.16 17.07
CA ASP A 105 29.79 2.57 18.27
C ASP A 105 29.62 1.06 18.12
N GLN A 106 30.56 0.30 18.67
CA GLN A 106 30.57 -1.16 18.55
C GLN A 106 29.41 -1.84 19.28
N ALA A 107 28.96 -1.29 20.41
CA ALA A 107 27.84 -1.84 21.18
C ALA A 107 26.53 -1.74 20.37
N TYR A 108 26.30 -0.60 19.73
CA TYR A 108 25.15 -0.40 18.86
C TYR A 108 25.21 -1.28 17.59
N MET A 109 26.39 -1.40 16.96
CA MET A 109 26.56 -2.27 15.78
C MET A 109 26.32 -3.75 16.09
N HIS A 110 26.68 -4.21 17.29
CA HIS A 110 26.38 -5.57 17.75
C HIS A 110 24.87 -5.79 17.95
N SER A 111 24.19 -4.83 18.60
CA SER A 111 22.73 -4.86 18.76
C SER A 111 21.99 -4.82 17.41
N LEU A 112 22.48 -4.04 16.45
CA LEU A 112 21.93 -3.95 15.10
C LEU A 112 22.07 -5.27 14.34
N SER A 113 23.21 -5.97 14.44
CA SER A 113 23.41 -7.25 13.76
C SER A 113 22.52 -8.35 14.37
N GLN A 114 22.39 -8.40 15.70
CA GLN A 114 21.57 -9.39 16.38
C GLN A 114 20.07 -9.22 16.09
N SER A 115 19.59 -7.97 16.04
CA SER A 115 18.18 -7.68 15.77
C SER A 115 17.81 -7.66 14.28
N SER A 116 18.78 -7.67 13.36
CA SER A 116 18.55 -7.51 11.92
C SER A 116 17.59 -8.55 11.31
N ASN A 117 17.68 -9.82 11.72
CA ASN A 117 16.82 -10.89 11.23
C ASN A 117 15.35 -10.69 11.64
N ILE A 118 15.12 -10.29 12.89
CA ILE A 118 13.78 -10.02 13.42
C ILE A 118 13.20 -8.79 12.71
N ARG A 119 13.99 -7.73 12.55
CA ARG A 119 13.60 -6.52 11.81
C ARG A 119 13.19 -6.85 10.38
N TYR A 120 13.96 -7.70 9.69
CA TYR A 120 13.64 -8.13 8.33
C TYR A 120 12.32 -8.91 8.26
N ALA A 121 12.12 -9.90 9.14
CA ALA A 121 10.90 -10.71 9.15
C ALA A 121 9.65 -9.83 9.35
N ILE A 122 9.74 -8.84 10.24
CA ILE A 122 8.62 -7.94 10.49
C ILE A 122 8.40 -6.97 9.32
N ALA A 123 9.47 -6.38 8.78
CA ALA A 123 9.37 -5.51 7.60
C ALA A 123 8.79 -6.25 6.38
N PHE A 124 9.18 -7.52 6.19
CA PHE A 124 8.62 -8.40 5.17
C PHE A 124 7.12 -8.62 5.38
N LEU A 125 6.68 -8.93 6.60
CA LEU A 125 5.27 -9.15 6.91
C LEU A 125 4.43 -7.89 6.72
N LEU A 126 4.90 -6.72 7.21
CA LEU A 126 4.20 -5.44 7.02
C LEU A 126 4.11 -5.05 5.55
N THR A 127 5.22 -5.17 4.82
CA THR A 127 5.24 -4.87 3.38
C THR A 127 4.33 -5.84 2.63
N GLY A 128 4.36 -7.14 2.94
CA GLY A 128 3.42 -8.16 2.48
C GLY A 128 1.96 -7.77 2.67
N CYS A 129 1.58 -7.46 3.90
CA CYS A 129 0.22 -7.05 4.23
C CYS A 129 -0.18 -5.79 3.44
N CYS A 130 0.69 -4.78 3.37
CA CYS A 130 0.44 -3.57 2.58
C CYS A 130 0.25 -3.86 1.09
N THR A 131 1.05 -4.75 0.51
CA THR A 131 0.91 -5.18 -0.89
C THR A 131 -0.40 -5.90 -1.13
N VAL A 132 -0.80 -6.84 -0.27
CA VAL A 132 -2.09 -7.55 -0.39
C VAL A 132 -3.26 -6.57 -0.29
N LEU A 133 -3.24 -5.67 0.70
CA LEU A 133 -4.28 -4.65 0.86
C LEU A 133 -4.37 -3.73 -0.36
N SER A 134 -3.23 -3.30 -0.89
CA SER A 134 -3.16 -2.48 -2.10
C SER A 134 -3.74 -3.23 -3.30
N LEU A 135 -3.31 -4.47 -3.52
CA LEU A 135 -3.81 -5.33 -4.60
C LEU A 135 -5.33 -5.52 -4.51
N LEU A 136 -5.86 -5.80 -3.31
CA LEU A 136 -7.29 -5.97 -3.09
C LEU A 136 -8.05 -4.69 -3.41
N TRP A 137 -7.58 -3.55 -2.90
CA TRP A 137 -8.19 -2.24 -3.13
C TRP A 137 -8.26 -1.89 -4.62
N TYR A 138 -7.15 -2.03 -5.34
CA TYR A 138 -7.12 -1.74 -6.78
C TYR A 138 -7.92 -2.75 -7.60
N THR A 139 -7.97 -4.02 -7.18
CA THR A 139 -8.84 -5.04 -7.83
C THR A 139 -10.32 -4.68 -7.69
N GLN A 140 -10.78 -4.27 -6.51
CA GLN A 140 -12.16 -3.84 -6.31
C GLN A 140 -12.49 -2.61 -7.15
N LYS A 141 -11.56 -1.65 -7.22
CA LYS A 141 -11.71 -0.44 -8.03
C LYS A 141 -11.85 -0.76 -9.53
N ASP A 142 -11.05 -1.71 -10.04
CA ASP A 142 -11.10 -2.15 -11.44
C ASP A 142 -12.43 -2.88 -11.75
N GLN A 143 -12.86 -3.79 -10.87
CA GLN A 143 -14.15 -4.48 -11.00
C GLN A 143 -15.34 -3.50 -11.01
N GLN A 144 -15.31 -2.48 -10.16
CA GLN A 144 -16.36 -1.46 -10.13
C GLN A 144 -16.39 -0.66 -11.44
N ALA A 145 -15.22 -0.29 -11.99
CA ALA A 145 -15.13 0.40 -13.27
C ALA A 145 -15.68 -0.44 -14.44
N ASP A 146 -15.36 -1.73 -14.48
CA ASP A 146 -15.84 -2.64 -15.52
C ASP A 146 -17.35 -2.90 -15.40
N SER A 147 -17.88 -3.03 -14.19
CA SER A 147 -19.33 -3.15 -13.97
C SER A 147 -20.08 -1.92 -14.49
N GLN A 148 -19.56 -0.72 -14.24
CA GLN A 148 -20.15 0.54 -14.72
C GLN A 148 -20.09 0.64 -16.25
N ARG A 149 -18.99 0.20 -16.87
CA ARG A 149 -18.86 0.15 -18.33
C ARG A 149 -19.88 -0.79 -18.95
N LYS A 150 -20.09 -1.98 -18.38
CA LYS A 150 -21.11 -2.94 -18.85
C LYS A 150 -22.52 -2.37 -18.74
N MET A 151 -22.89 -1.79 -17.60
CA MET A 151 -24.21 -1.14 -17.44
C MET A 151 -24.44 -0.01 -18.45
N ASN A 152 -23.42 0.79 -18.75
CA ASN A 152 -23.53 1.86 -19.74
C ASN A 152 -23.73 1.31 -21.16
N MET A 153 -23.04 0.22 -21.52
CA MET A 153 -23.24 -0.44 -22.82
C MET A 153 -24.65 -1.04 -22.95
N GLU A 154 -25.14 -1.73 -21.91
CA GLU A 154 -26.50 -2.29 -21.89
C GLU A 154 -27.58 -1.20 -21.97
N ARG A 155 -27.34 -0.05 -21.33
CA ARG A 155 -28.22 1.11 -21.43
C ARG A 155 -28.23 1.68 -22.85
N LEU A 156 -27.06 1.88 -23.44
CA LEU A 156 -26.92 2.37 -24.82
C LEU A 156 -27.57 1.42 -25.83
N ALA A 157 -27.42 0.10 -25.66
CA ALA A 157 -28.06 -0.90 -26.49
C ALA A 157 -29.60 -0.83 -26.41
N ARG A 158 -30.16 -0.71 -25.19
CA ARG A 158 -31.61 -0.53 -24.99
C ARG A 158 -32.13 0.77 -25.59
N GLU A 159 -31.39 1.88 -25.46
CA GLU A 159 -31.76 3.16 -26.07
C GLU A 159 -31.74 3.08 -27.61
N ALA A 160 -30.77 2.35 -28.19
CA ALA A 160 -30.70 2.11 -29.63
C ALA A 160 -31.86 1.23 -30.14
N GLU A 161 -32.23 0.17 -29.42
CA GLU A 161 -33.40 -0.65 -29.72
C GLU A 161 -34.70 0.15 -29.64
N LEU A 162 -34.89 0.95 -28.59
CA LEU A 162 -36.06 1.81 -28.44
C LEU A 162 -36.16 2.84 -29.57
N ASN A 163 -35.04 3.45 -29.98
CA ASN A 163 -35.01 4.38 -31.10
C ASN A 163 -35.34 3.70 -32.43
N LYS A 164 -34.84 2.48 -32.65
CA LYS A 164 -35.21 1.68 -33.83
C LYS A 164 -36.71 1.38 -33.86
N LEU A 165 -37.29 0.99 -32.72
CA LEU A 165 -38.73 0.75 -32.60
C LEU A 165 -39.55 2.03 -32.87
N ARG A 166 -39.12 3.18 -32.35
CA ARG A 166 -39.76 4.48 -32.64
C ARG A 166 -39.73 4.83 -34.13
N GLN A 167 -38.61 4.59 -34.81
CA GLN A 167 -38.50 4.82 -36.26
C GLN A 167 -39.46 3.93 -37.06
N GLN A 168 -39.71 2.70 -36.63
CA GLN A 168 -40.69 1.81 -37.27
C GLN A 168 -42.15 2.25 -37.06
N LEU A 169 -42.43 2.93 -35.93
CA LEU A 169 -43.77 3.34 -35.53
C LEU A 169 -44.20 4.72 -36.04
N GLN A 170 -43.29 5.53 -36.60
CA GLN A 170 -43.64 6.72 -37.37
C GLN A 170 -43.84 6.30 -38.84
N PRO A 171 -45.07 6.10 -39.32
CA PRO A 171 -45.28 5.99 -40.75
C PRO A 171 -44.81 7.31 -41.35
N HIS A 172 -44.03 7.24 -42.42
CA HIS A 172 -43.85 8.39 -43.28
C HIS A 172 -45.23 8.71 -43.87
N PHE A 173 -45.98 9.59 -43.19
CA PHE A 173 -47.21 10.17 -43.72
C PHE A 173 -46.79 11.07 -44.88
N LEU A 174 -46.84 10.51 -46.08
CA LEU A 174 -46.96 11.25 -47.34
C LEU A 174 -48.36 11.85 -47.45
#